data_AF-A0A8D3AW40-F1
#
_entry.id   AF-A0A8D3AW40-F1
#
_cell.length_a   1.000
_cell.length_b   1.000
_cell.length_c   1.000
_cell.angle_alpha   90.00
_cell.angle_beta   90.00
_cell.angle_gamma   90.00
#
_symmetry.space_group_name_H-M   'P 1'
#
loop_
_entity.id
_entity.type
_entity.pdbx_description
1 polymer ?
#
loop_
_entity_poly.entity_id
_entity_poly.type
_entity_poly.pdbx_seq_one_letter_code
_entity_poly.pdbx_strand_id
1 'polypeptide(L)'
;MMWTFVILLAAALSVDSYAIHDHERLNHGRQLKIFLSKNCEKLEFIPADDPTRTLLYWENGRTRMSKGRVSGTGSDRRWYLDKVTYEDQGTYIQRDYWKKEISTFKVAVLPKLNFVKCVAGESLYVSLEGIDLADAYLAFSGEAANVTLVRHGAPVSQDLPDYWNRVQTHSMNIEIRHVNYTDQGHYFLRDSKGRKVSVTRMDLTDHHENTGGNPLMALLLLLGIPAGICCCCRKKIFKKTETTTATLQTSAVHPPPGNPVGPSPPYTAPGHPGGVRLCSAQMLLPHVHVPGCRNTVRWIGRVYNNVVDLFTKLKNLFPLFAGVQPWPQP
;
A
#
# COMPACT_ATOMS: atom_id res chain seq x y z
N MET A 1 -37.46 27.71 35.53
CA MET A 1 -37.13 28.19 34.17
C MET A 1 -35.78 27.70 33.63
N MET A 2 -34.79 27.39 34.48
CA MET A 2 -33.47 26.91 34.02
C MET A 2 -33.46 25.47 33.48
N TRP A 3 -34.42 24.63 33.90
CA TRP A 3 -34.51 23.23 33.47
C TRP A 3 -35.01 23.05 32.04
N THR A 4 -35.85 23.97 31.55
CA THR A 4 -36.39 23.90 30.18
C THR A 4 -35.32 24.12 29.12
N PHE A 5 -34.32 24.96 29.41
CA PHE A 5 -33.18 25.20 28.52
C PHE A 5 -32.22 24.01 28.45
N VAL A 6 -32.03 23.27 29.55
CA VAL A 6 -31.18 22.06 29.57
C VAL A 6 -31.81 20.93 28.76
N ILE A 7 -33.14 20.76 28.84
CA ILE A 7 -33.87 19.76 28.06
C ILE A 7 -33.87 20.12 26.57
N LEU A 8 -34.05 21.40 26.21
CA LEU A 8 -33.96 21.86 24.82
C LEU A 8 -32.55 21.75 24.24
N LEU A 9 -31.51 21.99 25.04
CA LEU A 9 -30.11 21.81 24.62
C LEU A 9 -29.77 20.32 24.45
N ALA A 10 -30.28 19.44 25.32
CA ALA A 10 -30.12 18.00 25.17
C ALA A 10 -30.89 17.45 23.95
N ALA A 11 -32.07 18.00 23.63
CA ALA A 11 -32.84 17.68 22.43
C ALA A 11 -32.16 18.19 21.15
N ALA A 12 -31.56 19.38 21.16
CA ALA A 12 -30.82 19.91 20.02
C ALA A 12 -29.50 19.15 19.77
N LEU A 13 -28.80 18.72 20.82
CA LEU A 13 -27.56 17.94 20.71
C LEU A 13 -27.80 16.44 20.42
N SER A 14 -29.03 15.94 20.57
CA SER A 14 -29.38 14.55 20.23
C SER A 14 -29.89 14.37 18.79
N VAL A 15 -30.10 15.46 18.05
CA VAL A 15 -30.53 15.41 16.64
C VAL A 15 -29.36 15.42 15.65
N ASP A 16 -28.15 15.80 16.07
CA ASP A 16 -26.97 15.94 15.18
C ASP A 16 -25.99 14.75 15.19
N SER A 17 -26.43 13.53 15.54
CA SER A 17 -25.55 12.33 15.46
C SER A 17 -26.17 11.12 14.72
N TYR A 18 -27.16 11.36 13.86
CA TYR A 18 -27.60 10.37 12.86
C TYR A 18 -27.17 10.75 11.44
N ALA A 19 -25.97 11.33 11.29
CA ALA A 19 -25.26 11.15 10.03
C ALA A 19 -24.74 9.71 10.01
N ILE A 20 -25.60 8.76 9.60
CA ILE A 20 -25.20 7.38 9.33
C ILE A 20 -24.07 7.44 8.30
N HIS A 21 -22.85 7.25 8.77
CA HIS A 21 -21.64 7.15 7.96
C HIS A 21 -21.62 5.82 7.19
N ASP A 22 -22.63 5.56 6.36
CA ASP A 22 -22.72 4.32 5.56
C ASP A 22 -21.93 4.41 4.23
N HIS A 23 -21.16 5.47 4.04
CA HIS A 23 -20.37 5.70 2.84
C HIS A 23 -18.89 5.43 3.12
N GLU A 24 -18.42 4.24 2.73
CA GLU A 24 -17.01 3.93 2.72
C GLU A 24 -16.38 4.43 1.41
N ARG A 25 -15.32 5.24 1.52
CA ARG A 25 -14.56 5.72 0.36
C ARG A 25 -13.22 5.01 0.33
N LEU A 26 -12.98 4.25 -0.74
CA LEU A 26 -11.75 3.48 -0.93
C LEU A 26 -11.03 3.92 -2.19
N ASN A 27 -9.72 4.06 -2.10
CA ASN A 27 -8.90 4.27 -3.28
C ASN A 27 -8.83 2.99 -4.11
N HIS A 28 -8.75 3.14 -5.43
CA HIS A 28 -8.56 2.03 -6.36
C HIS A 28 -7.41 1.11 -5.91
N GLY A 29 -7.59 -0.19 -6.03
CA GLY A 29 -6.60 -1.20 -5.66
C GLY A 29 -6.48 -1.49 -4.17
N ARG A 30 -7.23 -0.80 -3.31
CA ARG A 30 -7.33 -1.15 -1.88
C ARG A 30 -8.20 -2.37 -1.66
N GLN A 31 -7.97 -3.07 -0.56
CA GLN A 31 -8.83 -4.15 -0.14
C GLN A 31 -10.10 -3.58 0.50
N LEU A 32 -11.27 -4.09 0.09
CA LEU A 32 -12.53 -3.88 0.78
C LEU A 32 -12.77 -5.06 1.73
N LYS A 33 -13.25 -4.73 2.93
CA LYS A 33 -13.52 -5.71 3.98
C LYS A 33 -14.88 -5.43 4.61
N ILE A 34 -15.79 -6.40 4.52
CA ILE A 34 -17.12 -6.32 5.10
C ILE A 34 -17.25 -7.39 6.18
N PHE A 35 -17.58 -6.98 7.39
CA PHE A 35 -17.89 -7.91 8.48
C PHE A 35 -19.28 -8.51 8.23
N LEU A 36 -19.36 -9.83 8.19
CA LEU A 36 -20.61 -10.55 8.01
C LEU A 36 -21.21 -10.88 9.36
N SER A 37 -22.43 -10.41 9.62
CA SER A 37 -23.13 -10.73 10.86
C SER A 37 -23.30 -12.24 11.05
N LYS A 38 -23.43 -12.69 12.31
CA LYS A 38 -23.66 -14.11 12.65
C LYS A 38 -24.90 -14.66 11.96
N ASN A 39 -25.94 -13.83 11.81
CA ASN A 39 -27.21 -14.18 11.18
C ASN A 39 -27.24 -13.85 9.68
N CYS A 40 -26.13 -13.37 9.11
CA CYS A 40 -26.04 -13.06 7.69
C CYS A 40 -26.01 -14.36 6.89
N GLU A 41 -26.98 -14.50 5.99
CA GLU A 41 -27.10 -15.62 5.08
C GLU A 41 -26.67 -15.23 3.66
N LYS A 42 -26.82 -13.96 3.28
CA LYS A 42 -26.48 -13.46 1.94
C LYS A 42 -25.81 -12.10 1.98
N LEU A 43 -24.84 -11.91 1.09
CA LEU A 43 -24.28 -10.61 0.73
C LEU A 43 -24.67 -10.31 -0.72
N GLU A 44 -25.55 -9.34 -0.89
CA GLU A 44 -26.00 -8.84 -2.19
C GLU A 44 -25.27 -7.53 -2.53
N PHE A 45 -25.17 -7.24 -3.81
CA PHE A 45 -24.53 -6.03 -4.34
C PHE A 45 -25.38 -5.42 -5.44
N ILE A 46 -25.57 -4.11 -5.35
CA ILE A 46 -26.23 -3.28 -6.35
C ILE A 46 -25.18 -2.33 -6.92
N PRO A 47 -24.75 -2.51 -8.19
CA PRO A 47 -23.79 -1.62 -8.84
C PRO A 47 -24.29 -0.17 -8.88
N ALA A 48 -23.37 0.79 -8.79
CA ALA A 48 -23.72 2.20 -8.88
C ALA A 48 -24.08 2.66 -10.30
N ASP A 49 -23.55 1.99 -11.32
CA ASP A 49 -23.79 2.26 -12.74
C ASP A 49 -25.07 1.60 -13.26
N ASP A 50 -25.48 0.48 -12.66
CA ASP A 50 -26.73 -0.21 -12.93
C ASP A 50 -27.49 -0.55 -11.63
N PRO A 51 -28.28 0.40 -11.09
CA PRO A 51 -29.01 0.20 -9.84
C PRO A 51 -30.20 -0.76 -9.97
N THR A 52 -30.57 -1.16 -11.19
CA THR A 52 -31.67 -2.13 -11.43
C THR A 52 -31.23 -3.57 -11.21
N ARG A 53 -29.92 -3.80 -11.22
CA ARG A 53 -29.32 -5.12 -11.09
C ARG A 53 -28.92 -5.41 -9.65
N THR A 54 -29.29 -6.59 -9.17
CA THR A 54 -28.83 -7.13 -7.89
C THR A 54 -28.01 -8.39 -8.12
N LEU A 55 -26.78 -8.40 -7.62
CA LEU A 55 -25.83 -9.49 -7.73
C LEU A 55 -25.66 -10.17 -6.37
N LEU A 56 -25.62 -11.51 -6.37
CA LEU A 56 -25.31 -12.28 -5.16
C LEU A 56 -23.81 -12.54 -5.12
N TYR A 57 -23.10 -11.90 -4.19
CA TYR A 57 -21.65 -12.06 -4.00
C TYR A 57 -21.32 -13.25 -3.11
N TRP A 58 -22.11 -13.45 -2.05
CA TRP A 58 -21.88 -14.55 -1.12
C TRP A 58 -23.20 -15.06 -0.53
N GLU A 59 -23.26 -16.37 -0.29
CA GLU A 59 -24.38 -17.06 0.36
C GLU A 59 -23.81 -18.12 1.31
N ASN A 60 -24.35 -18.19 2.52
CA ASN A 60 -23.89 -19.12 3.53
C ASN A 60 -24.08 -20.57 3.08
N GLY A 61 -23.11 -21.44 3.40
CA GLY A 61 -23.12 -22.86 3.00
C GLY A 61 -22.82 -23.11 1.51
N ARG A 62 -22.72 -22.08 0.66
CA ARG A 62 -22.39 -22.26 -0.76
C ARG A 62 -20.87 -22.29 -0.97
N THR A 63 -20.39 -23.32 -1.65
CA THR A 63 -18.93 -23.52 -1.89
C THR A 63 -18.35 -22.54 -2.90
N ARG A 64 -19.12 -22.15 -3.93
CA ARG A 64 -18.67 -21.24 -4.99
C ARG A 64 -19.31 -19.87 -4.81
N MET A 65 -18.47 -18.86 -4.70
CA MET A 65 -18.86 -17.45 -4.72
C MET A 65 -18.61 -16.82 -6.08
N SER A 66 -19.34 -15.74 -6.38
CA SER A 66 -19.20 -15.02 -7.65
C SER A 66 -18.08 -13.98 -7.59
N LYS A 67 -17.81 -13.40 -6.42
CA LYS A 67 -16.76 -12.39 -6.22
C LYS A 67 -16.26 -12.36 -4.76
N GLY A 68 -14.99 -12.02 -4.61
CA GLY A 68 -14.32 -11.89 -3.30
C GLY A 68 -13.96 -13.23 -2.67
N ARG A 69 -13.69 -13.20 -1.36
CA ARG A 69 -13.39 -14.37 -0.51
C ARG A 69 -13.92 -14.17 0.89
N VAL A 70 -14.30 -15.25 1.57
CA VAL A 70 -14.71 -15.21 2.98
C VAL A 70 -13.67 -15.90 3.84
N SER A 71 -13.38 -15.32 5.00
CA SER A 71 -12.55 -15.93 6.04
C SER A 71 -13.22 -15.74 7.41
N GLY A 72 -12.86 -16.58 8.36
CA GLY A 72 -13.46 -16.61 9.69
C GLY A 72 -14.80 -17.35 9.74
N THR A 73 -15.33 -17.50 10.94
CA THR A 73 -16.59 -18.20 11.22
C THR A 73 -17.39 -17.44 12.27
N GLY A 74 -18.70 -17.72 12.35
CA GLY A 74 -19.58 -17.10 13.34
C GLY A 74 -19.57 -15.57 13.25
N SER A 75 -19.25 -14.92 14.36
CA SER A 75 -19.25 -13.44 14.49
C SER A 75 -17.98 -12.76 13.97
N ASP A 76 -16.90 -13.50 13.69
CA ASP A 76 -15.67 -12.93 13.10
C ASP A 76 -15.57 -13.18 11.59
N ARG A 77 -16.65 -13.69 10.99
CA ARG A 77 -16.72 -13.96 9.56
C ARG A 77 -16.65 -12.64 8.78
N ARG A 78 -15.76 -12.59 7.80
CA ARG A 78 -15.49 -11.38 7.01
C ARG A 78 -15.42 -11.75 5.53
N TRP A 79 -16.07 -10.96 4.70
CA TRP A 79 -15.91 -10.99 3.25
C TRP A 79 -14.86 -9.96 2.84
N TYR A 80 -13.99 -10.34 1.91
CA TYR A 80 -12.89 -9.53 1.42
C TYR A 80 -12.94 -9.48 -0.10
N LEU A 81 -12.60 -8.31 -0.63
CA LEU A 81 -12.23 -8.12 -2.03
C LEU A 81 -10.85 -7.50 -2.07
N ASP A 82 -9.87 -8.23 -2.62
CA ASP A 82 -8.45 -7.87 -2.45
C ASP A 82 -8.07 -6.55 -3.11
N LYS A 83 -8.72 -6.19 -4.23
CA LYS A 83 -8.53 -4.93 -4.93
C LYS A 83 -9.88 -4.41 -5.43
N VAL A 84 -10.29 -3.25 -4.94
CA VAL A 84 -11.49 -2.56 -5.44
C VAL A 84 -11.19 -1.83 -6.74
N THR A 85 -12.15 -1.89 -7.65
CA THR A 85 -12.18 -1.14 -8.91
C THR A 85 -13.47 -0.34 -8.99
N TYR A 86 -13.62 0.50 -10.01
CA TYR A 86 -14.88 1.22 -10.21
C TYR A 86 -16.09 0.32 -10.43
N GLU A 87 -15.90 -0.93 -10.86
CA GLU A 87 -16.99 -1.92 -11.00
C GLU A 87 -17.48 -2.45 -9.63
N ASP A 88 -16.77 -2.12 -8.55
CA ASP A 88 -17.11 -2.49 -7.16
C ASP A 88 -17.79 -1.34 -6.41
N GLN A 89 -17.97 -0.20 -7.06
CA GLN A 89 -18.72 0.92 -6.54
C GLN A 89 -20.21 0.59 -6.54
N GLY A 90 -20.87 0.78 -5.39
CA GLY A 90 -22.28 0.44 -5.26
C GLY A 90 -22.71 0.22 -3.82
N THR A 91 -23.85 -0.45 -3.68
CA THR A 91 -24.48 -0.72 -2.38
C THR A 91 -24.41 -2.21 -2.08
N TYR A 92 -23.85 -2.56 -0.93
CA TYR A 92 -23.71 -3.91 -0.42
C TYR A 92 -24.75 -4.13 0.67
N ILE A 93 -25.52 -5.22 0.57
CA ILE A 93 -26.66 -5.47 1.46
C ILE A 93 -26.49 -6.85 2.09
N GLN A 94 -26.50 -6.91 3.41
CA GLN A 94 -26.53 -8.16 4.15
C GLN A 94 -27.98 -8.56 4.42
N ARG A 95 -28.35 -9.78 4.06
CA ARG A 95 -29.68 -10.34 4.36
C ARG A 95 -29.59 -11.57 5.25
N ASP A 96 -30.60 -11.75 6.08
CA ASP A 96 -30.79 -12.96 6.87
C ASP A 96 -31.52 -14.06 6.09
N TYR A 97 -31.79 -15.17 6.78
CA TYR A 97 -32.50 -16.33 6.23
C TYR A 97 -33.91 -16.00 5.71
N TRP A 98 -34.60 -15.05 6.35
CA TRP A 98 -35.94 -14.59 5.97
C TRP A 98 -35.91 -13.48 4.91
N LYS A 99 -34.75 -13.24 4.30
CA LYS A 99 -34.49 -12.17 3.32
C LYS A 99 -34.65 -10.76 3.90
N LYS A 100 -34.69 -10.62 5.22
CA LYS A 100 -34.73 -9.32 5.88
C LYS A 100 -33.33 -8.70 5.82
N GLU A 101 -33.29 -7.41 5.53
CA GLU A 101 -32.06 -6.63 5.55
C GLU A 101 -31.53 -6.51 6.99
N ILE A 102 -30.26 -6.87 7.17
CA ILE A 102 -29.51 -6.73 8.43
C ILE A 102 -28.76 -5.41 8.44
N SER A 103 -28.09 -5.11 7.32
CA SER A 103 -27.27 -3.90 7.17
C SER A 103 -27.00 -3.61 5.70
N THR A 104 -26.73 -2.35 5.41
CA THR A 104 -26.41 -1.83 4.08
C THR A 104 -25.15 -0.98 4.16
N PHE A 105 -24.27 -1.10 3.16
CA PHE A 105 -23.01 -0.36 3.08
C PHE A 105 -22.85 0.20 1.68
N LYS A 106 -22.60 1.49 1.54
CA LYS A 106 -22.33 2.13 0.25
C LYS A 106 -20.84 2.33 0.08
N VAL A 107 -20.28 1.81 -1.00
CA VAL A 107 -18.86 1.94 -1.33
C VAL A 107 -18.71 2.88 -2.51
N ALA A 108 -17.86 3.90 -2.35
CA ALA A 108 -17.42 4.80 -3.39
C ALA A 108 -15.94 4.58 -3.67
N VAL A 109 -15.56 4.46 -4.95
CA VAL A 109 -14.17 4.22 -5.35
C VAL A 109 -13.54 5.50 -5.88
N LEU A 110 -12.36 5.84 -5.36
CA LEU A 110 -11.61 7.04 -5.72
C LEU A 110 -10.33 6.67 -6.48
N PRO A 111 -9.83 7.55 -7.36
CA PRO A 111 -8.50 7.40 -7.94
C PRO A 111 -7.44 7.30 -6.84
N LYS A 112 -6.44 6.44 -7.02
CA LYS A 112 -5.30 6.39 -6.10
C LYS A 112 -4.28 7.49 -6.42
N LEU A 113 -3.84 8.21 -5.41
CA LEU A 113 -2.77 9.19 -5.53
C LEU A 113 -1.48 8.62 -4.95
N ASN A 114 -0.41 8.62 -5.75
CA ASN A 114 0.91 8.15 -5.35
C ASN A 114 1.94 9.28 -5.52
N PHE A 115 2.85 9.39 -4.56
CA PHE A 115 4.00 10.29 -4.62
C PHE A 115 5.24 9.42 -4.50
N VAL A 116 6.06 9.40 -5.55
CA VAL A 116 7.23 8.53 -5.65
C VAL A 116 8.45 9.41 -5.84
N LYS A 117 9.46 9.20 -4.99
CA LYS A 117 10.79 9.77 -5.15
C LYS A 117 11.66 8.72 -5.85
N CYS A 118 12.33 9.09 -6.93
CA CYS A 118 13.24 8.22 -7.67
C CYS A 118 14.63 8.85 -7.73
N VAL A 119 15.67 8.01 -7.75
CA VAL A 119 17.02 8.46 -8.11
C VAL A 119 17.20 8.33 -9.63
N ALA A 120 17.92 9.26 -10.24
CA ALA A 120 18.20 9.19 -11.67
C ALA A 120 18.88 7.87 -12.05
N GLY A 121 18.42 7.23 -13.12
CA GLY A 121 18.87 5.91 -13.56
C GLY A 121 18.06 4.73 -12.99
N GLU A 122 17.18 4.94 -12.01
CA GLU A 122 16.29 3.89 -11.48
C GLU A 122 15.09 3.60 -12.40
N SER A 123 14.30 2.58 -12.05
CA SER A 123 13.00 2.33 -12.68
C SER A 123 11.86 2.92 -11.84
N LEU A 124 10.92 3.59 -12.49
CA LEU A 124 9.61 3.93 -11.91
C LEU A 124 8.63 2.79 -12.20
N TYR A 125 7.90 2.35 -11.17
CA TYR A 125 6.84 1.34 -11.30
C TYR A 125 5.47 1.97 -11.05
N VAL A 126 4.66 2.06 -12.10
CA VAL A 126 3.26 2.49 -12.01
C VAL A 126 2.38 1.25 -11.86
N SER A 127 1.90 1.00 -10.64
CA SER A 127 0.99 -0.11 -10.32
C SER A 127 -0.33 0.02 -11.09
N LEU A 128 -0.84 -1.11 -11.59
CA LEU A 128 -2.13 -1.18 -12.29
C LEU A 128 -3.33 -1.04 -11.33
N GLU A 129 -3.11 -1.05 -10.02
CA GLU A 129 -4.14 -0.87 -8.98
C GLU A 129 -5.36 -1.82 -9.11
N GLY A 130 -5.22 -2.97 -9.78
CA GLY A 130 -6.28 -3.96 -9.89
C GLY A 130 -7.12 -3.90 -11.16
N ILE A 131 -6.80 -2.99 -12.10
CA ILE A 131 -7.25 -3.17 -13.49
C ILE A 131 -6.36 -4.19 -14.21
N ASP A 132 -6.91 -4.83 -15.23
CA ASP A 132 -6.16 -5.70 -16.13
C ASP A 132 -5.27 -4.87 -17.06
N LEU A 133 -4.10 -5.42 -17.42
CA LEU A 133 -3.15 -4.74 -18.29
C LEU A 133 -3.78 -4.36 -19.63
N ALA A 134 -4.63 -5.22 -20.20
CA ALA A 134 -5.30 -4.98 -21.48
C ALA A 134 -6.23 -3.74 -21.47
N ASP A 135 -6.71 -3.35 -20.29
CA ASP A 135 -7.55 -2.17 -20.10
C ASP A 135 -6.74 -0.90 -19.74
N ALA A 136 -5.41 -1.02 -19.62
CA ALA A 136 -4.57 0.05 -19.10
C ALA A 136 -4.17 1.06 -20.18
N TYR A 137 -4.28 2.34 -19.82
CA TYR A 137 -3.75 3.48 -20.57
C TYR A 137 -2.89 4.33 -19.66
N LEU A 138 -1.64 4.56 -20.04
CA LEU A 138 -0.72 5.39 -19.29
C LEU A 138 -0.33 6.61 -20.10
N ALA A 139 -0.62 7.79 -19.55
CA ALA A 139 -0.15 9.07 -20.09
C ALA A 139 0.80 9.74 -19.10
N PHE A 140 1.83 10.38 -19.63
CA PHE A 140 2.78 11.20 -18.88
C PHE A 140 2.59 12.67 -19.23
N SER A 141 2.66 13.53 -18.21
CA SER A 141 2.70 14.98 -18.34
C SER A 141 3.80 15.53 -17.44
N GLY A 142 4.85 16.04 -18.06
CA GLY A 142 5.95 16.76 -17.42
C GLY A 142 6.07 18.19 -17.96
N GLU A 143 7.16 18.86 -17.61
CA GLU A 143 7.44 20.22 -18.10
C GLU A 143 7.70 20.24 -19.61
N ALA A 144 8.45 19.24 -20.11
CA ALA A 144 8.89 19.19 -21.50
C ALA A 144 7.94 18.43 -22.45
N ALA A 145 7.06 17.57 -21.92
CA ALA A 145 6.29 16.65 -22.75
C ALA A 145 4.93 16.27 -22.15
N ASN A 146 3.96 16.02 -23.04
CA ASN A 146 2.69 15.38 -22.71
C ASN A 146 2.45 14.26 -23.74
N VAL A 147 2.64 13.02 -23.32
CA VAL A 147 2.70 11.86 -24.22
C VAL A 147 1.92 10.67 -23.66
N THR A 148 1.44 9.82 -24.56
CA THR A 148 0.89 8.51 -24.18
C THR A 148 2.01 7.48 -24.26
N LEU A 149 2.23 6.75 -23.17
CA LEU A 149 3.27 5.73 -23.07
C LEU A 149 2.72 4.32 -23.33
N VAL A 150 1.51 4.05 -22.85
CA VAL A 150 0.84 2.74 -22.99
C VAL A 150 -0.60 2.93 -23.43
N ARG A 151 -1.06 2.09 -24.35
CA ARG A 151 -2.44 2.04 -24.84
C ARG A 151 -2.90 0.59 -24.92
N HIS A 152 -4.03 0.26 -24.30
CA HIS A 152 -4.55 -1.12 -24.24
C HIS A 152 -3.50 -2.14 -23.75
N GLY A 153 -2.69 -1.74 -22.76
CA GLY A 153 -1.62 -2.58 -22.23
C GLY A 153 -0.38 -2.75 -23.09
N ALA A 154 -0.36 -2.21 -24.30
CA ALA A 154 0.81 -2.24 -25.18
C ALA A 154 1.61 -0.91 -25.09
N PRO A 155 2.95 -0.96 -25.03
CA PRO A 155 3.78 0.23 -25.17
C PRO A 155 3.55 0.87 -26.54
N VAL A 156 3.22 2.16 -26.55
CA VAL A 156 3.11 2.99 -27.77
C VAL A 156 4.21 4.04 -27.84
N SER A 157 5.21 3.92 -26.96
CA SER A 157 6.33 4.84 -26.85
C SER A 157 7.43 4.60 -27.88
N GLN A 158 7.24 3.68 -28.83
CA GLN A 158 8.26 3.33 -29.83
C GLN A 158 8.63 4.51 -30.73
N ASP A 159 7.67 5.40 -31.00
CA ASP A 159 7.87 6.62 -31.78
C ASP A 159 8.42 7.80 -30.95
N LEU A 160 8.61 7.61 -29.65
CA LEU A 160 9.12 8.61 -28.72
C LEU A 160 10.60 8.31 -28.42
N PRO A 161 11.56 9.10 -28.94
CA PRO A 161 12.98 8.82 -28.79
C PRO A 161 13.42 8.61 -27.33
N ASP A 162 12.85 9.42 -26.42
CA ASP A 162 13.17 9.38 -24.99
C ASP A 162 12.60 8.15 -24.25
N TYR A 163 11.69 7.39 -24.87
CA TYR A 163 10.92 6.30 -24.23
C TYR A 163 10.94 4.96 -24.97
N TRP A 164 11.48 4.89 -26.20
CA TRP A 164 11.30 3.77 -27.13
C TRP A 164 11.62 2.38 -26.55
N ASN A 165 12.66 2.28 -25.71
CA ASN A 165 13.10 1.04 -25.06
C ASN A 165 12.96 1.04 -23.53
N ARG A 166 12.33 2.08 -22.97
CA ARG A 166 12.30 2.29 -21.52
C ARG A 166 10.97 1.89 -20.89
N VAL A 167 9.89 1.91 -21.66
CA VAL A 167 8.55 1.53 -21.19
C VAL A 167 8.36 0.02 -21.34
N GLN A 168 8.13 -0.67 -20.23
CA GLN A 168 7.81 -2.09 -20.21
C GLN A 168 6.52 -2.34 -19.46
N THR A 169 5.73 -3.28 -19.95
CA THR A 169 4.41 -3.61 -19.40
C THR A 169 4.46 -4.98 -18.75
N HIS A 170 4.06 -5.05 -17.50
CA HIS A 170 3.99 -6.27 -16.71
C HIS A 170 2.54 -6.53 -16.29
N SER A 171 2.24 -7.75 -15.85
CA SER A 171 0.89 -8.14 -15.43
C SER A 171 0.33 -7.32 -14.26
N MET A 172 1.18 -6.67 -13.47
CA MET A 172 0.78 -5.92 -12.27
C MET A 172 1.17 -4.45 -12.29
N ASN A 173 2.05 -4.03 -13.20
CA ASN A 173 2.56 -2.66 -13.26
C ASN A 173 3.09 -2.32 -14.66
N ILE A 174 3.30 -1.03 -14.87
CA ILE A 174 4.02 -0.49 -16.02
C ILE A 174 5.33 0.10 -15.50
N GLU A 175 6.44 -0.33 -16.05
CA GLU A 175 7.79 0.06 -15.67
C GLU A 175 8.32 1.12 -16.66
N ILE A 176 8.89 2.19 -16.14
CA ILE A 176 9.66 3.19 -16.90
C ILE A 176 11.10 3.08 -16.41
N ARG A 177 11.98 2.49 -17.23
CA ARG A 177 13.39 2.24 -16.89
C ARG A 177 14.24 3.50 -16.97
N HIS A 178 15.33 3.55 -16.24
CA HIS A 178 16.36 4.60 -16.32
C HIS A 178 15.79 6.02 -16.29
N VAL A 179 14.92 6.31 -15.31
CA VAL A 179 14.28 7.62 -15.16
C VAL A 179 15.30 8.75 -15.04
N ASN A 180 15.00 9.88 -15.65
CA ASN A 180 15.86 11.05 -15.67
C ASN A 180 15.05 12.33 -15.34
N TYR A 181 15.69 13.49 -15.46
CA TYR A 181 15.10 14.78 -15.08
C TYR A 181 13.91 15.19 -15.96
N THR A 182 13.83 14.74 -17.21
CA THR A 182 12.69 15.04 -18.09
C THR A 182 11.47 14.18 -17.75
N ASP A 183 11.65 13.11 -16.97
CA ASP A 183 10.60 12.20 -16.53
C ASP A 183 9.90 12.63 -15.24
N GLN A 184 10.34 13.75 -14.63
CA GLN A 184 9.66 14.36 -13.48
C GLN A 184 8.31 14.91 -13.91
N GLY A 185 7.25 14.55 -13.17
CA GLY A 185 5.89 14.97 -13.51
C GLY A 185 4.82 13.99 -13.05
N HIS A 186 3.72 13.97 -13.80
CA HIS A 186 2.53 13.20 -13.48
C HIS A 186 2.27 12.09 -14.48
N TYR A 187 2.11 10.88 -13.96
CA TYR A 187 1.71 9.70 -14.69
C TYR A 187 0.24 9.40 -14.36
N PHE A 188 -0.61 9.42 -15.38
CA PHE A 188 -2.05 9.20 -15.27
C PHE A 188 -2.38 7.83 -15.83
N LEU A 189 -2.77 6.91 -14.94
CA LEU A 189 -3.31 5.62 -15.33
C LEU A 189 -4.82 5.74 -15.49
N ARG A 190 -5.34 5.27 -16.62
CA ARG A 190 -6.78 5.21 -16.92
C ARG A 190 -7.17 3.80 -17.32
N ASP A 191 -8.43 3.48 -17.06
CA ASP A 191 -9.06 2.25 -17.56
C ASP A 191 -9.59 2.41 -19.00
N SER A 192 -10.17 1.34 -19.55
CA SER A 192 -10.76 1.31 -20.89
C SER A 192 -12.00 2.20 -21.05
N LYS A 193 -12.63 2.62 -19.95
CA LYS A 193 -13.72 3.61 -19.94
C LYS A 193 -13.19 5.06 -19.81
N GLY A 194 -11.87 5.26 -19.80
CA GLY A 194 -11.22 6.57 -19.67
C GLY A 194 -11.25 7.15 -18.25
N ARG A 195 -11.71 6.38 -17.24
CA ARG A 195 -11.74 6.81 -15.85
C ARG A 195 -10.34 6.75 -15.25
N LYS A 196 -10.01 7.71 -14.40
CA LYS A 196 -8.68 7.85 -13.81
C LYS A 196 -8.50 6.86 -12.66
N VAL A 197 -7.71 5.81 -12.88
CA VAL A 197 -7.43 4.75 -11.90
C VAL A 197 -6.42 5.24 -10.85
N SER A 198 -5.32 5.84 -11.30
CA SER A 198 -4.31 6.41 -10.41
C SER A 198 -3.59 7.61 -11.01
N VAL A 199 -3.03 8.42 -10.13
CA VAL A 199 -2.09 9.50 -10.46
C VAL A 199 -0.83 9.28 -9.67
N THR A 200 0.27 9.05 -10.37
CA THR A 200 1.59 8.97 -9.75
C THR A 200 2.35 10.25 -10.07
N ARG A 201 2.66 11.04 -9.05
CA ARG A 201 3.63 12.12 -9.15
C ARG A 201 5.01 11.53 -8.87
N MET A 202 5.90 11.63 -9.85
CA MET A 202 7.30 11.25 -9.68
C MET A 202 8.14 12.51 -9.54
N ASP A 203 8.97 12.53 -8.49
CA ASP A 203 9.98 13.55 -8.27
C ASP A 203 11.37 12.88 -8.19
N LEU A 204 12.39 13.56 -8.69
CA LEU A 204 13.77 13.10 -8.54
C LEU A 204 14.39 13.53 -7.22
N THR A 205 15.22 12.66 -6.65
CA THR A 205 16.09 12.96 -5.50
C THR A 205 17.50 12.44 -5.73
N ASP A 206 18.49 13.10 -5.13
CA ASP A 206 19.91 12.72 -5.28
C ASP A 206 20.24 11.39 -4.60
N HIS A 207 19.47 11.04 -3.58
CA HIS A 207 19.59 9.79 -2.84
C HIS A 207 18.24 9.42 -2.25
N HIS A 208 18.09 8.15 -1.89
CA HIS A 208 16.98 7.74 -1.03
C HIS A 208 17.22 8.29 0.37
N GLU A 209 16.26 9.06 0.88
CA GLU A 209 16.22 9.38 2.30
C GLU A 209 16.14 8.05 3.06
N ASN A 210 17.24 7.68 3.70
CA ASN A 210 17.38 6.38 4.36
C ASN A 210 16.58 6.41 5.67
N THR A 211 15.25 6.27 5.57
CA THR A 211 14.32 6.20 6.71
C THR A 211 14.50 4.91 7.56
N GLY A 212 15.55 4.13 7.29
CA GLY A 212 15.92 2.93 8.06
C GLY A 212 16.79 3.21 9.30
N GLY A 213 17.34 4.41 9.44
CA GLY A 213 18.10 4.79 10.64
C GLY A 213 17.16 5.31 11.71
N ASN A 214 16.72 4.46 12.65
CA ASN A 214 15.99 4.92 13.83
C ASN A 214 16.94 5.87 14.59
N PRO A 215 16.69 7.19 14.65
CA PRO A 215 17.66 8.16 15.15
C PRO A 215 18.02 7.89 16.62
N LEU A 216 17.10 7.25 17.34
CA LEU A 216 17.27 6.76 18.71
C LEU A 216 18.28 5.60 18.79
N MET A 217 18.31 4.69 17.82
CA MET A 217 19.32 3.62 17.76
C MET A 217 20.71 4.15 17.41
N ALA A 218 20.79 5.12 16.49
CA ALA A 218 22.03 5.81 16.19
C ALA A 218 22.57 6.55 17.43
N LEU A 219 21.69 7.19 18.20
CA LEU A 219 22.03 7.87 19.45
C LEU A 219 22.44 6.89 20.56
N LEU A 220 21.75 5.75 20.72
CA LEU A 220 22.09 4.73 21.73
C LEU A 220 23.45 4.10 21.47
N LEU A 221 23.80 3.86 20.19
CA LEU A 221 25.13 3.41 19.80
C LEU A 221 26.20 4.48 20.09
N LEU A 222 25.90 5.76 19.84
CA LEU A 222 26.81 6.88 20.10
C LEU A 222 27.05 7.13 21.60
N LEU A 223 26.01 6.93 22.42
CA LEU A 223 26.09 7.05 23.88
C LEU A 223 26.72 5.83 24.54
N GLY A 224 27.11 4.80 23.77
CA GLY A 224 27.79 3.61 24.28
C GLY A 224 26.98 2.82 25.31
N ILE A 225 25.66 3.00 25.36
CA ILE A 225 24.80 2.31 26.32
C ILE A 225 24.64 0.88 25.81
N PRO A 226 25.14 -0.15 26.52
CA PRO A 226 25.01 -1.52 26.09
C PRO A 226 23.52 -1.85 25.91
N ALA A 227 23.13 -2.30 24.72
CA ALA A 227 21.78 -2.78 24.42
C ALA A 227 21.51 -4.14 25.08
N GLY A 228 21.75 -4.23 26.39
CA GLY A 228 21.91 -5.49 27.11
C GLY A 228 21.59 -5.42 28.60
N ILE A 229 20.66 -4.57 29.04
CA ILE A 229 20.04 -4.69 30.37
C ILE A 229 18.54 -4.39 30.27
N CYS A 230 17.79 -5.21 29.54
CA CYS A 230 16.35 -5.41 29.80
C CYS A 230 15.84 -6.73 29.19
N CYS A 231 16.50 -7.85 29.51
CA CYS A 231 16.03 -9.20 29.15
C CYS A 231 15.75 -10.06 30.40
N CYS A 232 15.50 -9.45 31.56
CA CYS A 232 15.33 -10.20 32.83
C CYS A 232 13.91 -10.23 33.39
N CYS A 233 12.90 -9.63 32.74
CA CYS A 233 11.56 -9.51 33.34
C CYS A 233 10.45 -10.34 32.69
N ARG A 234 10.75 -11.35 31.86
CA ARG A 234 9.73 -12.29 31.37
C ARG A 234 10.07 -13.73 31.67
N LYS A 235 9.79 -14.13 32.92
CA LYS A 235 9.07 -15.36 33.31
C LYS A 235 9.36 -15.65 34.78
N LYS A 236 8.35 -15.50 35.65
CA LYS A 236 8.14 -16.33 36.86
C LYS A 236 6.92 -15.85 37.66
N ILE A 237 5.72 -16.22 37.22
CA ILE A 237 4.57 -16.56 38.09
C ILE A 237 3.76 -17.53 37.20
N PHE A 238 3.89 -18.85 37.30
CA PHE A 238 3.38 -19.71 38.38
C PHE A 238 4.27 -20.96 38.59
N LYS A 239 4.64 -21.21 39.85
CA LYS A 239 4.86 -22.54 40.47
C LYS A 239 3.47 -22.99 41.00
N LYS A 240 3.03 -24.25 41.14
CA LYS A 240 3.55 -25.62 41.39
C LYS A 240 2.42 -26.58 40.86
N THR A 241 2.62 -27.87 40.56
CA THR A 241 3.02 -28.95 41.50
C THR A 241 3.54 -30.16 40.72
N GLU A 242 4.64 -30.74 41.22
CA GLU A 242 5.19 -32.03 40.83
C GLU A 242 4.54 -33.16 41.64
N THR A 243 4.32 -34.33 41.04
CA THR A 243 4.55 -35.62 41.70
C THR A 243 5.17 -36.59 40.70
N THR A 244 6.44 -36.89 40.96
CA THR A 244 7.31 -37.92 40.37
C THR A 244 6.90 -39.31 40.85
N THR A 245 6.94 -40.35 40.00
CA THR A 245 7.66 -41.62 40.31
C THR A 245 8.01 -42.35 39.01
N ALA A 246 9.28 -42.73 38.91
CA ALA A 246 9.94 -43.42 37.81
C ALA A 246 9.89 -44.95 37.97
N THR A 247 10.10 -45.72 36.89
CA THR A 247 11.13 -46.78 36.89
C THR A 247 11.53 -47.21 35.46
N LEU A 248 12.84 -47.41 35.30
CA LEU A 248 13.61 -47.80 34.12
C LEU A 248 13.51 -49.30 33.82
N GLN A 249 13.74 -49.72 32.56
CA GLN A 249 14.84 -50.67 32.26
C GLN A 249 15.17 -50.84 30.76
N THR A 250 16.47 -50.68 30.54
CA THR A 250 17.44 -50.88 29.45
C THR A 250 17.34 -52.17 28.62
N SER A 251 17.67 -52.13 27.32
CA SER A 251 18.86 -52.79 26.70
C SER A 251 18.75 -52.98 25.16
N ALA A 252 19.89 -52.82 24.49
CA ALA A 252 20.13 -52.87 23.05
C ALA A 252 20.51 -54.29 22.51
N VAL A 253 20.60 -54.47 21.18
CA VAL A 253 21.71 -55.09 20.39
C VAL A 253 21.27 -55.58 18.97
N HIS A 254 21.91 -54.99 17.93
CA HIS A 254 22.33 -55.40 16.56
C HIS A 254 21.51 -56.25 15.51
N PRO A 255 21.68 -55.96 14.17
CA PRO A 255 21.23 -56.73 12.96
C PRO A 255 22.37 -57.62 12.35
N PRO A 256 22.25 -58.50 11.29
CA PRO A 256 21.87 -58.25 9.85
C PRO A 256 21.39 -59.56 9.07
N PRO A 257 21.66 -59.90 7.76
CA PRO A 257 21.98 -59.17 6.48
C PRO A 257 21.19 -59.65 5.20
N GLY A 258 21.37 -58.96 4.04
CA GLY A 258 21.39 -59.61 2.69
C GLY A 258 20.74 -58.88 1.48
N ASN A 259 21.55 -58.31 0.57
CA ASN A 259 21.20 -57.88 -0.81
C ASN A 259 21.48 -59.01 -1.86
N PRO A 260 21.05 -58.91 -3.14
CA PRO A 260 21.85 -58.26 -4.23
C PRO A 260 21.00 -57.42 -5.25
N VAL A 261 21.41 -56.20 -5.65
CA VAL A 261 22.19 -55.77 -6.86
C VAL A 261 21.51 -55.98 -8.24
N GLY A 262 21.28 -54.87 -8.97
CA GLY A 262 21.07 -54.80 -10.44
C GLY A 262 20.37 -53.51 -10.92
N PRO A 263 20.60 -53.01 -12.16
CA PRO A 263 21.39 -51.79 -12.38
C PRO A 263 20.64 -50.56 -12.97
N SER A 264 21.36 -49.43 -12.97
CA SER A 264 21.00 -48.11 -13.52
C SER A 264 21.08 -48.02 -15.06
N PRO A 265 20.28 -47.17 -15.73
CA PRO A 265 20.50 -46.82 -17.13
C PRO A 265 21.46 -45.62 -17.31
N PRO A 266 22.18 -45.53 -18.46
CA PRO A 266 23.29 -44.61 -18.68
C PRO A 266 22.94 -43.33 -19.47
N TYR A 267 23.93 -42.43 -19.42
CA TYR A 267 24.14 -41.12 -20.05
C TYR A 267 23.71 -40.94 -21.53
N THR A 268 23.25 -39.73 -21.88
CA THR A 268 23.58 -39.11 -23.18
C THR A 268 23.44 -37.57 -23.15
N ALA A 269 24.58 -36.89 -23.23
CA ALA A 269 24.77 -35.59 -23.91
C ALA A 269 26.10 -35.73 -24.67
N PRO A 270 26.25 -35.16 -25.89
CA PRO A 270 26.90 -33.85 -25.96
C PRO A 270 26.49 -32.97 -27.17
N GLY A 271 26.67 -31.65 -27.05
CA GLY A 271 26.67 -30.74 -28.21
C GLY A 271 26.58 -29.24 -27.88
N HIS A 272 27.73 -28.61 -27.62
CA HIS A 272 28.02 -27.18 -27.86
C HIS A 272 29.18 -27.17 -28.88
N PRO A 273 29.34 -26.15 -29.76
CA PRO A 273 29.97 -24.86 -29.39
C PRO A 273 29.33 -23.66 -30.15
N GLY A 274 29.55 -22.38 -29.90
CA GLY A 274 30.53 -21.59 -29.16
C GLY A 274 30.45 -20.15 -29.74
N GLY A 275 30.97 -19.13 -29.06
CA GLY A 275 31.11 -17.79 -29.67
C GLY A 275 31.21 -16.62 -28.69
N VAL A 276 32.43 -16.35 -28.22
CA VAL A 276 32.85 -15.14 -27.50
C VAL A 276 32.99 -13.97 -28.49
N ARG A 277 32.66 -12.72 -28.10
CA ARG A 277 33.48 -11.52 -28.42
C ARG A 277 33.09 -10.25 -27.63
N LEU A 278 34.12 -9.65 -27.04
CA LEU A 278 34.25 -8.29 -26.52
C LEU A 278 34.48 -7.27 -27.66
N CYS A 279 34.05 -6.02 -27.46
CA CYS A 279 34.67 -4.73 -27.85
C CYS A 279 33.81 -3.62 -27.21
N SER A 280 34.22 -2.75 -26.26
CA SER A 280 35.32 -1.76 -26.16
C SER A 280 35.25 -0.59 -27.16
N ALA A 281 34.95 0.62 -26.64
CA ALA A 281 35.48 1.97 -26.95
C ALA A 281 34.40 3.02 -26.60
N GLN A 282 34.53 3.80 -25.51
CA GLN A 282 35.31 5.03 -25.28
C GLN A 282 34.86 6.29 -26.04
N MET A 283 34.74 7.37 -25.24
CA MET A 283 34.83 8.82 -25.55
C MET A 283 33.60 9.46 -26.22
N LEU A 284 33.12 10.67 -25.89
CA LEU A 284 33.70 11.88 -25.31
C LEU A 284 32.59 12.74 -24.65
N LEU A 285 32.92 13.41 -23.54
CA LEU A 285 32.20 14.60 -23.04
C LEU A 285 32.60 15.83 -23.89
N PRO A 286 31.79 16.89 -23.91
CA PRO A 286 32.33 18.10 -23.27
C PRO A 286 31.32 18.91 -22.44
N HIS A 287 31.93 19.59 -21.47
CA HIS A 287 31.42 20.58 -20.53
C HIS A 287 31.18 21.95 -21.20
N VAL A 288 30.04 22.62 -20.97
CA VAL A 288 29.86 24.11 -21.00
C VAL A 288 28.62 24.45 -20.15
N HIS A 289 28.79 24.95 -18.91
CA HIS A 289 28.66 26.34 -18.44
C HIS A 289 27.22 26.86 -18.22
N VAL A 290 26.94 27.21 -16.96
CA VAL A 290 25.64 27.65 -16.40
C VAL A 290 25.66 29.18 -16.23
N PRO A 291 24.63 29.94 -16.68
CA PRO A 291 24.35 31.27 -16.15
C PRO A 291 23.28 31.22 -15.04
N GLY A 292 23.56 31.94 -13.95
CA GLY A 292 22.85 31.85 -12.69
C GLY A 292 21.43 32.44 -12.65
N CYS A 293 20.58 31.81 -11.85
CA CYS A 293 19.28 32.32 -11.43
C CYS A 293 19.43 33.27 -10.23
N ARG A 294 19.20 34.56 -10.43
CA ARG A 294 18.66 35.44 -9.39
C ARG A 294 17.14 35.33 -9.47
N ASN A 295 16.50 34.78 -8.43
CA ASN A 295 15.20 35.20 -7.87
C ASN A 295 14.60 34.10 -6.99
N THR A 296 15.26 33.78 -5.87
CA THR A 296 14.73 32.87 -4.82
C THR A 296 14.63 33.55 -3.47
N VAL A 297 14.33 34.86 -3.45
CA VAL A 297 14.11 35.61 -2.20
C VAL A 297 12.77 36.33 -2.27
N ARG A 298 11.67 35.56 -2.29
CA ARG A 298 10.35 36.14 -1.97
C ARG A 298 9.31 35.19 -1.39
N TRP A 299 9.60 33.88 -1.30
CA TRP A 299 8.64 32.90 -0.78
C TRP A 299 8.93 32.39 0.64
N ILE A 300 10.15 32.56 1.17
CA ILE A 300 10.51 32.08 2.52
C ILE A 300 9.91 32.97 3.64
N GLY A 301 9.66 34.26 3.36
CA GLY A 301 9.13 35.20 4.37
C GLY A 301 7.66 35.01 4.77
N ARG A 302 6.88 34.21 4.04
CA ARG A 302 5.42 34.07 4.29
C ARG A 302 5.06 32.80 5.07
N VAL A 303 5.97 31.83 5.15
CA VAL A 303 5.78 30.60 5.95
C VAL A 303 6.22 30.82 7.40
N TYR A 304 7.27 31.62 7.63
CA TYR A 304 7.80 31.85 8.98
C TYR A 304 6.81 32.58 9.90
N ASN A 305 6.07 33.57 9.39
CA ASN A 305 5.12 34.35 10.19
C ASN A 305 3.88 33.55 10.62
N ASN A 306 3.47 32.54 9.86
CA ASN A 306 2.31 31.70 10.21
C ASN A 306 2.64 30.66 11.29
N VAL A 307 3.90 30.22 11.37
CA VAL A 307 4.34 29.26 12.39
C VAL A 307 4.55 29.94 13.74
N VAL A 308 5.07 31.18 13.75
CA VAL A 308 5.24 31.96 14.99
C VAL A 308 3.89 32.37 15.60
N ASP A 309 2.88 32.68 14.78
CA ASP A 309 1.54 33.05 15.26
C ASP A 309 0.77 31.86 15.87
N LEU A 310 1.01 30.65 15.35
CA LEU A 310 0.43 29.41 15.90
C LEU A 310 1.04 29.04 17.26
N PHE A 311 2.36 29.23 17.43
CA PHE A 311 3.04 28.99 18.70
C PHE A 311 2.69 30.02 19.78
N THR A 312 2.39 31.26 19.40
CA THR A 312 1.98 32.30 20.34
C THR A 312 0.55 32.06 20.85
N LYS A 313 -0.35 31.56 19.98
CA LYS A 313 -1.71 31.19 20.37
C LYS A 313 -1.78 29.94 21.26
N LEU A 314 -0.89 28.97 21.07
CA LEU A 314 -0.82 27.76 21.91
C LEU A 314 -0.31 28.01 23.34
N LYS A 315 0.53 29.03 23.56
CA LYS A 315 1.01 29.41 24.91
C LYS A 315 -0.07 30.03 25.80
N ASN A 316 -1.12 30.61 25.22
CA ASN A 316 -2.22 31.22 25.97
C ASN A 316 -3.31 30.22 26.41
N LEU A 317 -3.24 28.97 25.95
CA LEU A 317 -4.25 27.93 26.25
C LEU A 317 -3.84 26.95 27.37
N PHE A 318 -2.59 27.01 27.87
CA PHE A 318 -2.12 26.16 28.97
C PHE A 318 -1.13 26.90 29.89
N PRO A 319 -1.57 27.45 31.03
CA PRO A 319 -0.67 28.06 32.00
C PRO A 319 -0.14 26.97 32.95
N LEU A 320 0.64 26.02 32.44
CA LEU A 320 1.26 24.98 33.27
C LEU A 320 2.62 24.53 32.76
N PHE A 321 3.37 25.38 32.06
CA PHE A 321 4.83 25.20 31.85
C PHE A 321 5.51 26.56 31.69
N ALA A 322 5.56 27.34 32.77
CA ALA A 322 6.45 28.48 32.87
C ALA A 322 7.83 27.97 33.32
N GLY A 323 8.75 27.74 32.38
CA GLY A 323 10.13 27.41 32.74
C GLY A 323 10.92 26.62 31.69
N VAL A 324 10.95 27.06 30.43
CA VAL A 324 12.01 26.64 29.51
C VAL A 324 12.42 27.84 28.66
N GLN A 325 13.66 28.31 28.84
CA GLN A 325 14.29 29.34 28.02
C GLN A 325 14.55 28.84 26.58
N PRO A 326 14.48 29.71 25.56
CA PRO A 326 14.85 29.34 24.20
C PRO A 326 16.37 29.34 23.99
N TRP A 327 16.88 28.31 23.31
CA TRP A 327 18.25 28.20 22.79
C TRP A 327 18.47 29.10 21.56
N PRO A 328 19.74 29.46 21.23
CA PRO A 328 20.06 30.56 20.31
C PRO A 328 19.86 30.18 18.84
N GLN A 329 19.58 31.18 18.02
CA GLN A 329 19.39 31.06 16.57
C GLN A 329 20.73 31.09 15.83
N PRO A 330 20.84 30.42 14.66
CA PRO A 330 21.78 30.80 13.61
C PRO A 330 21.30 32.01 12.80
#